data_AF-A0A523YHB3-F1
#
_entry.id   AF-A0A523YHB3-F1
#
_cell.length_a   1.000
_cell.length_b   1.000
_cell.length_c   1.000
_cell.angle_alpha   90.00
_cell.angle_beta   90.00
_cell.angle_gamma   90.00
#
_symmetry.space_group_name_H-M   'P 1'
#
loop_
_entity.id
_entity.type
_entity.pdbx_description
1 polymer ?
#
loop_
_entity_poly.entity_id
_entity_poly.type
_entity_poly.pdbx_seq_one_letter_code
_entity_poly.pdbx_strand_id
1 'polypeptide(L)'
;MGELSDNIEGIGPVTESRLANAGIATLVELGDMNVQEMHEATGISASKLKSWKAMAMLQSIEGVDRQFAEALVKMGIFDFRGLAETDPNMIVERLDYYQSIGTIPNTATLDEVGDWQVSATVLQREREIFEPALLPFEVDVVWETMTCRGIRNYYEAPDHKCRWFHQFGPFHAYDVEVEDIMSGETGYMRAYYAGRRYQIPELLSGCRKAPIMSVGLNPNLRAVKDPKRIYPYFDDIQQYAKHFRYRTTYKYSIDDVCYDEHYEDPPGYAVFEMDEFIPLQKENVSMYKEYDKILKTFAQGVGITDSNLALAEDVSYYNFVACHSPRWDMDTETEVGITDECFKKRGFFLRQLEQSSPKVVILFGEPIMESFVENFGDKFEGEAPKPSDTYGKTLENNNYLMNLNENRMRVIFSPHPTGARYWYSYYDALNKIVDVLSDEYNNGYIAYDENLKHLKRSEGDCKFCKNDIFFIGECKYR
;
A
#
# COMPACT_ATOMS: atom_id res chain seq x y z
N MET A 1 33.85 16.12 -36.57
CA MET A 1 32.62 15.58 -35.97
C MET A 1 32.38 16.38 -34.71
N GLY A 2 31.12 16.59 -34.33
CA GLY A 2 30.84 17.26 -33.06
C GLY A 2 30.93 16.26 -31.89
N GLU A 3 30.87 16.80 -30.68
CA GLU A 3 31.04 16.06 -29.44
C GLU A 3 30.07 14.87 -29.31
N LEU A 4 28.81 15.02 -29.74
CA LEU A 4 27.79 13.98 -29.57
C LEU A 4 28.00 12.83 -30.54
N SER A 5 28.35 13.12 -31.79
CA SER A 5 28.62 12.08 -32.80
C SER A 5 29.90 11.30 -32.52
N ASP A 6 30.86 11.92 -31.82
CA ASP A 6 32.08 11.25 -31.38
C ASP A 6 31.87 10.40 -30.11
N ASN A 7 30.88 10.73 -29.25
CA ASN A 7 30.74 10.11 -27.94
C ASN A 7 29.45 9.31 -27.70
N ILE A 8 28.46 9.32 -28.60
CA ILE A 8 27.21 8.56 -28.42
C ILE A 8 26.94 7.68 -29.63
N GLU A 9 26.94 6.36 -29.40
CA GLU A 9 26.65 5.39 -30.45
C GLU A 9 25.23 5.58 -31.01
N GLY A 10 25.14 5.62 -32.33
CA GLY A 10 23.90 5.88 -33.06
C GLY A 10 23.57 7.36 -33.34
N ILE A 11 24.38 8.32 -32.88
CA ILE A 11 24.29 9.73 -33.30
C ILE A 11 25.27 9.99 -34.45
N GLY A 12 24.74 10.13 -35.68
CA GLY A 12 25.52 10.57 -36.83
C GLY A 12 25.50 12.10 -37.03
N PRO A 13 26.33 12.67 -37.93
CA PRO A 13 26.44 14.12 -38.12
C PRO A 13 25.13 14.85 -38.44
N VAL A 14 24.20 14.17 -39.15
CA VAL A 14 22.87 14.72 -39.46
C VAL A 14 22.01 14.82 -38.21
N THR A 15 22.04 13.80 -37.35
CA THR A 15 21.31 13.77 -36.08
C THR A 15 21.91 14.78 -35.11
N GLU A 16 23.24 14.85 -35.03
CA GLU A 16 23.94 15.82 -34.22
C GLU A 16 23.61 17.26 -34.64
N SER A 17 23.61 17.57 -35.93
CA SER A 17 23.21 18.90 -36.40
C SER A 17 21.77 19.25 -36.02
N ARG A 18 20.86 18.27 -35.99
CA ARG A 18 19.47 18.48 -35.51
C ARG A 18 19.42 18.77 -34.01
N LEU A 19 20.18 18.03 -33.21
CA LEU A 19 20.29 18.26 -31.77
C LEU A 19 20.92 19.62 -31.46
N ALA A 20 22.00 20.00 -32.16
CA ALA A 20 22.65 21.28 -31.99
C ALA A 20 21.73 22.46 -32.36
N ASN A 21 20.95 22.33 -33.43
CA ASN A 21 19.93 23.33 -33.78
C ASN A 21 18.80 23.43 -32.73
N ALA A 22 18.57 22.37 -31.95
CA ALA A 22 17.65 22.34 -30.81
C ALA A 22 18.32 22.72 -29.48
N GLY A 23 19.56 23.23 -29.51
CA GLY A 23 20.29 23.69 -28.33
C GLY A 23 21.01 22.60 -27.55
N ILE A 24 21.15 21.39 -28.11
CA ILE A 24 21.88 20.28 -27.49
C ILE A 24 23.16 20.02 -28.28
N ALA A 25 24.29 20.49 -27.76
CA ALA A 25 25.59 20.37 -28.42
C ALA A 25 26.59 19.52 -27.63
N THR A 26 26.36 19.31 -26.33
CA THR A 26 27.29 18.63 -25.39
C THR A 26 26.67 17.42 -24.72
N LEU A 27 27.51 16.53 -24.18
CA LEU A 27 27.04 15.35 -23.43
C LEU A 27 26.21 15.72 -22.19
N VAL A 28 26.58 16.80 -21.49
CA VAL A 28 25.87 17.28 -20.31
C VAL A 28 24.44 17.69 -20.69
N GLU A 29 24.31 18.51 -21.74
CA GLU A 29 23.00 18.94 -22.24
C GLU A 29 22.16 17.75 -22.70
N LEU A 30 22.77 16.74 -23.32
CA LEU A 30 22.08 15.52 -23.73
C LEU A 30 21.64 14.64 -22.54
N GLY A 31 22.44 14.60 -21.47
CA GLY A 31 22.10 13.89 -20.23
C GLY A 31 20.97 14.56 -19.45
N ASP A 32 20.82 15.88 -19.57
CA ASP A 32 19.80 16.65 -18.85
C ASP A 32 18.55 16.95 -19.67
N MET A 33 18.56 16.63 -20.97
CA MET A 33 17.45 16.99 -21.85
C MET A 33 16.11 16.40 -21.40
N ASN A 34 15.04 17.16 -21.65
CA ASN A 34 13.69 16.64 -21.64
C ASN A 34 13.42 15.87 -22.94
N VAL A 35 13.30 14.55 -22.82
CA VAL A 35 13.13 13.64 -23.96
C VAL A 35 11.89 14.00 -24.80
N GLN A 36 10.80 14.42 -24.17
CA GLN A 36 9.56 14.72 -24.88
C GLN A 36 9.67 16.03 -25.67
N GLU A 37 10.22 17.07 -25.06
CA GLU A 37 10.46 18.35 -25.73
C GLU A 37 11.45 18.19 -26.88
N MET A 38 12.50 17.38 -26.69
CA MET A 38 13.46 17.10 -27.75
C MET A 38 12.88 16.23 -28.86
N HIS A 39 11.97 15.32 -28.54
CA HIS A 39 11.24 14.54 -29.54
C HIS A 39 10.44 15.47 -30.45
N GLU A 40 9.74 16.45 -29.88
CA GLU A 40 8.92 17.41 -30.60
C GLU A 40 9.76 18.39 -31.43
N ALA A 41 10.83 18.93 -30.84
CA ALA A 41 11.69 19.92 -31.50
C ALA A 41 12.52 19.31 -32.64
N THR A 42 13.01 18.09 -32.45
CA THR A 42 13.93 17.47 -33.41
C THR A 42 13.23 16.50 -34.34
N GLY A 43 12.11 15.88 -33.93
CA GLY A 43 11.45 14.76 -34.63
C GLY A 43 12.14 13.41 -34.46
N ILE A 44 13.09 13.27 -33.53
CA ILE A 44 13.81 12.02 -33.22
C ILE A 44 12.98 11.21 -32.23
N SER A 45 12.82 9.90 -32.41
CA SER A 45 11.94 9.10 -31.54
C SER A 45 12.34 9.15 -30.06
N ALA A 46 11.34 9.25 -29.18
CA ALA A 46 11.53 9.30 -27.73
C ALA A 46 12.34 8.10 -27.20
N SER A 47 12.18 6.91 -27.76
CA SER A 47 12.99 5.73 -27.38
C SER A 47 14.48 5.92 -27.68
N LYS A 48 14.84 6.48 -28.85
CA LYS A 48 16.25 6.77 -29.16
C LYS A 48 16.82 7.86 -28.27
N LEU A 49 16.04 8.92 -28.05
CA LEU A 49 16.42 10.00 -27.14
C LEU A 49 16.61 9.47 -25.70
N LYS A 50 15.78 8.54 -25.22
CA LYS A 50 15.99 7.88 -23.92
C LYS A 50 17.29 7.10 -23.87
N SER A 51 17.59 6.31 -24.89
CA SER A 51 18.86 5.56 -24.95
C SER A 51 20.08 6.48 -25.00
N TRP A 52 20.02 7.57 -25.77
CA TRP A 52 21.10 8.55 -25.85
C TRP A 52 21.26 9.35 -24.57
N LYS A 53 20.15 9.75 -23.93
CA LYS A 53 20.16 10.36 -22.60
C LYS A 53 20.83 9.43 -21.59
N ALA A 54 20.43 8.16 -21.55
CA ALA A 54 21.03 7.17 -20.66
C ALA A 54 22.53 6.99 -20.89
N MET A 55 22.97 6.89 -22.15
CA MET A 55 24.40 6.80 -22.47
C MET A 55 25.18 8.05 -22.08
N ALA A 56 24.61 9.24 -22.28
CA ALA A 56 25.24 10.50 -21.88
C ALA A 56 25.32 10.63 -20.34
N MET A 57 24.25 10.23 -19.63
CA MET A 57 24.25 10.18 -18.17
C MET A 57 25.33 9.23 -17.65
N LEU A 58 25.39 7.99 -18.14
CA LEU A 58 26.36 7.01 -17.65
C LEU A 58 27.82 7.41 -17.96
N GLN A 59 28.08 8.10 -19.07
CA GLN A 59 29.42 8.63 -19.39
C GLN A 59 29.90 9.76 -18.47
N SER A 60 29.05 10.28 -17.59
CA SER A 60 29.51 11.18 -16.52
C SER A 60 30.28 10.45 -15.40
N ILE A 61 30.22 9.12 -15.38
CA ILE A 61 30.99 8.29 -14.46
C ILE A 61 32.41 8.12 -14.99
N GLU A 62 33.40 8.44 -14.17
CA GLU A 62 34.80 8.25 -14.53
C GLU A 62 35.08 6.78 -14.85
N GLY A 63 35.66 6.53 -16.03
CA GLY A 63 35.95 5.19 -16.54
C GLY A 63 34.86 4.56 -17.40
N VAL A 64 33.64 5.12 -17.46
CA VAL A 64 32.59 4.67 -18.37
C VAL A 64 32.68 5.42 -19.69
N ASP A 65 33.23 4.78 -20.71
CA ASP A 65 33.29 5.34 -22.06
C ASP A 65 32.01 5.07 -22.88
N ARG A 66 31.97 5.56 -24.12
CA ARG A 66 30.81 5.39 -25.02
C ARG A 66 30.43 3.93 -25.30
N GLN A 67 31.40 3.01 -25.34
CA GLN A 67 31.16 1.59 -25.63
C GLN A 67 30.57 0.90 -24.41
N PHE A 68 31.10 1.20 -23.22
CA PHE A 68 30.54 0.70 -21.97
C PHE A 68 29.15 1.27 -21.71
N ALA A 69 28.94 2.57 -21.93
CA ALA A 69 27.62 3.17 -21.79
C ALA A 69 26.59 2.52 -22.73
N GLU A 70 26.95 2.24 -23.99
CA GLU A 70 26.07 1.53 -24.92
C GLU A 70 25.76 0.10 -24.43
N ALA A 71 26.78 -0.64 -23.98
CA ALA A 71 26.59 -1.99 -23.46
C ALA A 71 25.71 -2.03 -22.21
N LEU A 72 25.89 -1.10 -21.28
CA LEU A 72 25.07 -0.94 -20.08
C LEU A 72 23.60 -0.66 -20.45
N VAL A 73 23.36 0.27 -21.38
CA VAL A 73 22.01 0.55 -21.88
C VAL A 73 21.40 -0.66 -22.58
N LYS A 74 22.19 -1.43 -23.35
CA LYS A 74 21.73 -2.67 -24.01
C LYS A 74 21.36 -3.78 -23.03
N MET A 75 22.04 -3.87 -21.88
CA MET A 75 21.67 -4.83 -20.83
C MET A 75 20.53 -4.34 -19.92
N GLY A 76 20.01 -3.13 -20.15
CA GLY A 76 18.86 -2.59 -19.42
C GLY A 76 19.21 -1.64 -18.27
N ILE A 77 20.47 -1.20 -18.18
CA ILE A 77 20.93 -0.23 -17.19
C ILE A 77 20.86 1.16 -17.83
N PHE A 78 19.87 1.96 -17.42
CA PHE A 78 19.56 3.24 -18.06
C PHE A 78 19.94 4.48 -17.24
N ASP A 79 20.33 4.30 -15.98
CA ASP A 79 20.60 5.39 -15.04
C ASP A 79 21.60 4.96 -13.94
N PHE A 80 21.95 5.92 -13.07
CA PHE A 80 22.89 5.70 -11.98
C PHE A 80 22.39 4.70 -10.93
N ARG A 81 21.09 4.72 -10.62
CA ARG A 81 20.48 3.75 -9.69
C ARG A 81 20.62 2.33 -10.23
N GLY A 82 20.22 2.11 -11.49
CA GLY A 82 20.33 0.82 -12.15
C GLY A 82 21.77 0.31 -12.19
N LEU A 83 22.74 1.19 -12.41
CA LEU A 83 24.14 0.80 -12.35
C LEU A 83 24.57 0.44 -10.92
N ALA A 84 24.28 1.29 -9.94
CA ALA A 84 24.66 1.11 -8.55
C ALA A 84 24.08 -0.17 -7.90
N GLU A 85 22.89 -0.58 -8.33
CA GLU A 85 22.15 -1.69 -7.71
C GLU A 85 22.33 -3.04 -8.43
N THR A 86 22.85 -3.07 -9.66
CA THR A 86 23.05 -4.31 -10.42
C THR A 86 24.22 -5.12 -9.87
N ASP A 87 24.16 -6.47 -9.83
CA ASP A 87 25.32 -7.26 -9.38
C ASP A 87 26.54 -6.99 -10.28
N PRO A 88 27.67 -6.51 -9.72
CA PRO A 88 28.85 -6.20 -10.52
C PRO A 88 29.40 -7.43 -11.26
N ASN A 89 29.22 -8.65 -10.74
CA ASN A 89 29.63 -9.86 -11.45
C ASN A 89 28.78 -10.11 -12.70
N MET A 90 27.49 -9.80 -12.65
CA MET A 90 26.60 -9.91 -13.80
C MET A 90 26.93 -8.84 -14.85
N ILE A 91 27.28 -7.62 -14.42
CA ILE A 91 27.75 -6.58 -15.34
C ILE A 91 29.01 -7.08 -16.04
N VAL A 92 30.00 -7.58 -15.30
CA VAL A 92 31.24 -8.13 -15.89
C VAL A 92 30.94 -9.29 -16.83
N GLU A 93 30.13 -10.27 -16.42
CA GLU A 93 29.77 -11.42 -17.28
C GLU A 93 29.07 -10.98 -18.57
N ARG A 94 28.20 -9.96 -18.49
CA ARG A 94 27.52 -9.40 -19.67
C ARG A 94 28.46 -8.60 -20.56
N LEU A 95 29.40 -7.85 -19.99
CA LEU A 95 30.43 -7.15 -20.74
C LEU A 95 31.37 -8.15 -21.44
N ASP A 96 31.78 -9.22 -20.75
CA ASP A 96 32.56 -10.33 -21.31
C ASP A 96 31.82 -11.01 -22.46
N TYR A 97 30.52 -11.26 -22.28
CA TYR A 97 29.69 -11.79 -23.36
C TYR A 97 29.64 -10.84 -24.55
N TYR A 98 29.34 -9.56 -24.33
CA TYR A 98 29.31 -8.56 -25.41
C TYR A 98 30.66 -8.40 -26.10
N GLN A 99 31.77 -8.53 -25.38
CA GLN A 99 33.10 -8.58 -25.98
C GLN A 99 33.29 -9.85 -26.81
N SER A 100 32.89 -11.02 -26.30
CA SER A 100 33.06 -12.31 -26.98
C SER A 100 32.32 -12.39 -28.32
N ILE A 101 31.20 -11.66 -28.45
CA ILE A 101 30.44 -11.55 -29.70
C ILE A 101 30.79 -10.29 -30.50
N GLY A 102 31.80 -9.51 -30.07
CA GLY A 102 32.32 -8.35 -30.78
C GLY A 102 31.43 -7.11 -30.75
N THR A 103 30.51 -7.01 -29.78
CA THR A 103 29.67 -5.82 -29.58
C THR A 103 30.45 -4.67 -28.94
N ILE A 104 31.41 -4.97 -28.06
CA ILE A 104 32.35 -3.98 -27.51
C ILE A 104 33.79 -4.51 -27.66
N PRO A 105 34.79 -3.62 -27.78
CA PRO A 105 36.17 -4.05 -28.02
C PRO A 105 36.86 -4.58 -26.75
N ASN A 106 36.51 -4.03 -25.59
CA ASN A 106 37.11 -4.34 -24.30
C ASN A 106 36.02 -4.65 -23.28
N THR A 107 36.39 -5.41 -22.25
CA THR A 107 35.55 -5.66 -21.07
C THR A 107 36.08 -4.86 -19.87
N ALA A 108 35.30 -4.82 -18.78
CA ALA A 108 35.69 -4.19 -17.52
C ALA A 108 35.91 -5.26 -16.45
N THR A 109 36.84 -5.01 -15.54
CA THR A 109 37.07 -5.87 -14.38
C THR A 109 36.02 -5.62 -13.29
N LEU A 110 35.93 -6.55 -12.34
CA LEU A 110 35.02 -6.43 -11.21
C LEU A 110 35.31 -5.18 -10.36
N ASP A 111 36.59 -4.86 -10.17
CA ASP A 111 37.01 -3.68 -9.40
C ASP A 111 36.61 -2.38 -10.11
N GLU A 112 36.82 -2.29 -11.44
CA GLU A 112 36.41 -1.13 -12.24
C GLU A 112 34.89 -0.92 -12.21
N VAL A 113 34.12 -2.01 -12.35
CA VAL A 113 32.66 -1.94 -12.21
C VAL A 113 32.27 -1.49 -10.79
N GLY A 114 32.94 -2.00 -9.75
CA GLY A 114 32.73 -1.56 -8.37
C GLY A 114 32.94 -0.05 -8.20
N ASP A 115 34.01 0.50 -8.78
CA ASP A 115 34.29 1.95 -8.75
C ASP A 115 33.21 2.75 -9.50
N TRP A 116 32.69 2.22 -10.62
CA TRP A 116 31.57 2.84 -11.32
C TRP A 116 30.31 2.86 -10.49
N GLN A 117 30.02 1.79 -9.74
CA GLN A 117 28.85 1.72 -8.87
C GLN A 117 28.93 2.68 -7.68
N VAL A 118 30.12 2.82 -7.09
CA VAL A 118 30.36 3.81 -6.04
C VAL A 118 30.12 5.22 -6.59
N SER A 119 30.68 5.52 -7.76
CA SER A 119 30.52 6.82 -8.42
C SER A 119 29.07 7.09 -8.82
N ALA A 120 28.37 6.09 -9.36
CA ALA A 120 26.95 6.15 -9.67
C ALA A 120 26.10 6.42 -8.42
N THR A 121 26.42 5.78 -7.29
CA THR A 121 25.74 6.04 -6.01
C THR A 121 25.89 7.50 -5.57
N VAL A 122 27.09 8.07 -5.74
CA VAL A 122 27.36 9.48 -5.41
C VAL A 122 26.58 10.41 -6.33
N LEU A 123 26.67 10.23 -7.65
CA LEU A 123 25.98 11.06 -8.64
C LEU A 123 24.45 10.93 -8.56
N GLN A 124 23.93 9.74 -8.24
CA GLN A 124 22.51 9.52 -7.97
C GLN A 124 22.06 10.37 -6.78
N ARG A 125 22.82 10.40 -5.69
CA ARG A 125 22.51 11.24 -4.52
C ARG A 125 22.59 12.71 -4.85
N GLU A 126 23.60 13.14 -5.60
CA GLU A 126 23.73 14.53 -6.03
C GLU A 126 22.53 14.96 -6.90
N ARG A 127 22.02 14.09 -7.79
CA ARG A 127 20.80 14.37 -8.56
C ARG A 127 19.52 14.34 -7.73
N GLU A 128 19.39 13.40 -6.80
CA GLU A 128 18.24 13.34 -5.88
C GLU A 128 18.18 14.56 -4.94
N ILE A 129 19.30 15.23 -4.70
CA ILE A 129 19.36 16.51 -3.97
C ILE A 129 18.84 17.69 -4.83
N PHE A 130 18.87 17.58 -6.17
CA PHE A 130 18.54 18.69 -7.09
C PHE A 130 17.29 18.48 -7.99
N GLU A 131 16.65 17.28 -8.03
CA GLU A 131 15.39 17.01 -8.77
C GLU A 131 14.32 16.31 -7.88
N PRO A 132 13.02 16.70 -7.93
CA PRO A 132 12.04 16.36 -6.89
C PRO A 132 11.66 14.86 -6.84
N ALA A 133 11.68 14.31 -5.63
CA ALA A 133 11.55 12.88 -5.32
C ALA A 133 10.15 12.28 -5.63
N LEU A 134 10.15 11.04 -6.12
CA LEU A 134 8.97 10.15 -6.10
C LEU A 134 8.48 9.97 -4.66
N LEU A 135 7.17 10.04 -4.45
CA LEU A 135 6.56 9.90 -3.12
C LEU A 135 6.91 8.54 -2.49
N PRO A 136 7.10 8.46 -1.15
CA PRO A 136 7.22 7.19 -0.47
C PRO A 136 6.04 6.28 -0.78
N PHE A 137 6.27 4.99 -0.93
CA PHE A 137 5.27 4.03 -1.39
C PHE A 137 3.96 4.07 -0.58
N GLU A 138 4.06 4.12 0.74
CA GLU A 138 2.92 4.18 1.65
C GLU A 138 2.16 5.51 1.61
N VAL A 139 2.74 6.56 1.03
CA VAL A 139 2.11 7.86 0.78
C VAL A 139 1.38 7.83 -0.56
N ASP A 140 1.98 7.22 -1.58
CA ASP A 140 1.37 7.03 -2.89
C ASP A 140 0.08 6.19 -2.82
N VAL A 141 0.10 5.06 -2.08
CA VAL A 141 -1.09 4.22 -1.88
C VAL A 141 -2.25 5.00 -1.24
N VAL A 142 -1.97 5.95 -0.34
CA VAL A 142 -3.00 6.77 0.31
C VAL A 142 -3.71 7.61 -0.74
N TRP A 143 -2.94 8.30 -1.57
CA TRP A 143 -3.47 9.17 -2.63
C TRP A 143 -4.34 8.37 -3.61
N GLU A 144 -3.82 7.24 -4.10
CA GLU A 144 -4.56 6.41 -5.06
C GLU A 144 -5.83 5.80 -4.46
N THR A 145 -5.77 5.34 -3.22
CA THR A 145 -6.92 4.69 -2.55
C THR A 145 -8.02 5.71 -2.28
N MET A 146 -7.68 6.89 -1.75
CA MET A 146 -8.63 7.97 -1.47
C MET A 146 -9.34 8.42 -2.74
N THR A 147 -8.58 8.64 -3.81
CA THR A 147 -9.09 9.20 -5.07
C THR A 147 -9.80 8.17 -5.95
N CYS A 148 -9.58 6.86 -5.73
CA CYS A 148 -10.11 5.79 -6.59
C CYS A 148 -11.61 5.98 -6.89
N ARG A 149 -12.43 6.29 -5.88
CA ARG A 149 -13.88 6.46 -6.08
C ARG A 149 -14.25 7.72 -6.87
N GLY A 150 -13.56 8.84 -6.62
CA GLY A 150 -13.73 10.07 -7.40
C GLY A 150 -13.35 9.84 -8.87
N ILE A 151 -12.26 9.11 -9.11
CA ILE A 151 -11.82 8.71 -10.45
C ILE A 151 -12.89 7.88 -11.17
N ARG A 152 -13.54 6.92 -10.49
CA ARG A 152 -14.61 6.10 -11.10
C ARG A 152 -15.83 6.89 -11.54
N ASN A 153 -16.14 7.99 -10.86
CA ASN A 153 -17.32 8.80 -11.17
C ASN A 153 -17.10 9.73 -12.37
N TYR A 154 -15.89 10.28 -12.50
CA TYR A 154 -15.60 11.34 -13.47
C TYR A 154 -14.80 10.88 -14.69
N TYR A 155 -13.89 9.92 -14.54
CA TYR A 155 -12.91 9.58 -15.58
C TYR A 155 -13.10 8.20 -16.19
N GLU A 156 -13.83 7.30 -15.52
CA GLU A 156 -14.01 5.92 -16.00
C GLU A 156 -15.42 5.60 -16.49
N ALA A 157 -15.50 4.53 -17.28
CA ALA A 157 -16.69 4.15 -18.02
C ALA A 157 -17.92 3.89 -17.12
N PRO A 158 -19.14 4.22 -17.58
CA PRO A 158 -20.35 4.07 -16.78
C PRO A 158 -20.67 2.66 -16.29
N ASP A 159 -20.11 1.64 -16.93
CA ASP A 159 -20.30 0.20 -16.72
C ASP A 159 -19.22 -0.46 -15.85
N HIS A 160 -18.30 0.33 -15.27
CA HIS A 160 -17.26 -0.19 -14.41
C HIS A 160 -17.83 -1.02 -13.23
N LYS A 161 -17.39 -2.27 -13.05
CA LYS A 161 -17.98 -3.24 -12.10
C LYS A 161 -18.05 -2.75 -10.65
N CYS A 162 -17.05 -2.01 -10.17
CA CYS A 162 -17.07 -1.38 -8.83
C CYS A 162 -18.26 -0.42 -8.58
N ARG A 163 -18.94 0.08 -9.63
CA ARG A 163 -20.16 0.88 -9.49
C ARG A 163 -21.34 0.09 -8.92
N TRP A 164 -21.27 -1.24 -8.88
CA TRP A 164 -22.28 -2.08 -8.23
C TRP A 164 -22.58 -1.61 -6.80
N PHE A 165 -21.58 -1.15 -6.03
CA PHE A 165 -21.80 -0.66 -4.67
C PHE A 165 -22.56 0.69 -4.58
N HIS A 166 -22.79 1.40 -5.70
CA HIS A 166 -23.47 2.70 -5.70
C HIS A 166 -24.96 2.58 -5.45
N GLN A 167 -25.55 1.41 -5.70
CA GLN A 167 -26.98 1.17 -5.48
C GLN A 167 -27.39 1.26 -4.00
N PHE A 168 -26.43 1.19 -3.07
CA PHE A 168 -26.72 1.16 -1.63
C PHE A 168 -26.72 2.54 -0.98
N GLY A 169 -26.11 3.54 -1.61
CA GLY A 169 -25.96 4.89 -1.08
C GLY A 169 -26.65 5.94 -1.96
N PRO A 170 -26.42 7.23 -1.69
CA PRO A 170 -25.45 7.79 -0.74
C PRO A 170 -25.89 7.65 0.74
N PHE A 171 -25.00 7.87 1.70
CA PHE A 171 -25.29 7.79 3.15
C PHE A 171 -24.95 9.11 3.85
N HIS A 172 -25.54 9.36 5.02
CA HIS A 172 -25.14 10.53 5.81
C HIS A 172 -23.63 10.54 6.03
N ALA A 173 -23.04 11.72 5.88
CA ALA A 173 -21.62 11.92 6.11
C ALA A 173 -21.40 13.14 7.01
N TYR A 174 -20.29 13.10 7.74
CA TYR A 174 -19.86 14.21 8.56
C TYR A 174 -18.41 14.58 8.25
N ASP A 175 -18.08 15.84 8.44
CA ASP A 175 -16.70 16.34 8.47
C ASP A 175 -16.30 16.69 9.91
N VAL A 176 -15.00 16.68 10.17
CA VAL A 176 -14.37 17.07 11.43
C VAL A 176 -13.10 17.84 11.16
N GLU A 177 -12.88 18.89 11.95
CA GLU A 177 -11.60 19.58 11.96
C GLU A 177 -10.49 18.63 12.45
N VAL A 178 -9.29 18.74 11.87
CA VAL A 178 -8.14 17.86 12.19
C VAL A 178 -7.78 17.95 13.67
N GLU A 179 -7.99 19.13 14.28
CA GLU A 179 -7.78 19.44 15.67
C GLU A 179 -8.82 18.75 16.58
N ASP A 180 -10.07 18.58 16.13
CA ASP A 180 -11.11 17.88 16.89
C ASP A 180 -10.90 16.35 16.89
N ILE A 181 -10.16 15.82 15.91
CA ILE A 181 -9.63 14.44 15.97
C ILE A 181 -8.60 14.30 17.11
N MET A 182 -7.90 15.38 17.51
CA MET A 182 -6.81 15.34 18.51
C MET A 182 -7.28 15.29 19.96
N SER A 183 -8.53 15.65 20.29
CA SER A 183 -8.90 16.07 21.65
C SER A 183 -9.77 15.11 22.48
N GLY A 184 -10.04 13.87 22.04
CA GLY A 184 -11.16 13.11 22.62
C GLY A 184 -10.96 11.63 22.97
N GLU A 185 -10.19 11.32 24.01
CA GLU A 185 -10.58 10.23 24.91
C GLU A 185 -11.79 10.72 25.72
N THR A 186 -12.98 10.16 25.46
CA THR A 186 -14.29 10.50 26.08
C THR A 186 -14.88 11.88 25.74
N GLY A 187 -16.13 11.91 25.24
CA GLY A 187 -16.87 13.14 24.93
C GLY A 187 -17.26 13.27 23.45
N TYR A 188 -18.36 13.97 23.20
CA TYR A 188 -18.96 14.22 21.89
C TYR A 188 -17.93 14.78 20.88
N MET A 189 -17.86 14.18 19.70
CA MET A 189 -17.12 14.74 18.57
C MET A 189 -17.97 15.87 17.98
N ARG A 190 -17.39 17.06 17.81
CA ARG A 190 -18.07 18.10 17.04
C ARG A 190 -17.98 17.72 15.58
N ALA A 191 -19.10 17.32 15.02
CA ALA A 191 -19.20 16.85 13.65
C ALA A 191 -20.16 17.74 12.90
N TYR A 192 -19.75 18.18 11.72
CA TYR A 192 -20.55 19.01 10.83
C TYR A 192 -21.13 18.13 9.73
N TYR A 193 -22.41 18.31 9.43
CA TYR A 193 -23.06 17.50 8.42
C TYR A 193 -22.54 17.84 7.02
N ALA A 194 -21.97 16.84 6.35
CA ALA A 194 -21.35 16.96 5.04
C ALA A 194 -22.27 16.50 3.90
N GLY A 195 -23.57 16.39 4.16
CA GLY A 195 -24.56 15.87 3.22
C GLY A 195 -24.57 14.36 3.13
N ARG A 196 -25.34 13.82 2.17
CA ARG A 196 -25.29 12.40 1.84
C ARG A 196 -24.19 12.14 0.81
N ARG A 197 -23.19 11.34 1.19
CA ARG A 197 -22.04 11.00 0.36
C ARG A 197 -21.89 9.52 0.14
N TYR A 198 -21.24 9.21 -0.96
CA TYR A 198 -20.71 7.90 -1.24
C TYR A 198 -19.40 7.70 -0.48
N GLN A 199 -19.27 6.58 0.23
CA GLN A 199 -18.12 6.33 1.08
C GLN A 199 -16.81 6.18 0.31
N ILE A 200 -15.77 6.91 0.71
CA ILE A 200 -14.46 6.74 0.11
C ILE A 200 -13.85 5.38 0.49
N PRO A 201 -12.97 4.78 -0.33
CA PRO A 201 -12.42 3.46 -0.03
C PRO A 201 -11.64 3.44 1.30
N GLU A 202 -11.68 2.31 2.02
CA GLU A 202 -10.93 2.13 3.26
C GLU A 202 -9.47 1.78 2.96
N LEU A 203 -8.55 2.44 3.66
CA LEU A 203 -7.13 2.12 3.71
C LEU A 203 -6.86 1.10 4.86
N LEU A 204 -5.68 0.48 4.89
CA LEU A 204 -5.21 -0.31 6.03
C LEU A 204 -5.42 0.51 7.32
N SER A 205 -6.04 -0.11 8.32
CA SER A 205 -6.34 0.54 9.59
C SER A 205 -5.28 0.15 10.62
N GLY A 206 -4.60 1.15 11.18
CA GLY A 206 -3.55 0.97 12.18
C GLY A 206 -2.14 1.27 11.69
N CYS A 207 -1.17 1.01 12.56
CA CYS A 207 0.25 1.09 12.29
C CYS A 207 0.59 0.20 11.09
N ARG A 208 1.24 0.80 10.08
CA ARG A 208 1.70 0.07 8.89
C ARG A 208 2.71 -1.02 9.21
N LYS A 209 3.46 -0.87 10.30
CA LYS A 209 4.47 -1.86 10.71
C LYS A 209 4.01 -2.71 11.90
N ALA A 210 2.70 -2.85 12.10
CA ALA A 210 2.15 -3.78 13.07
C ALA A 210 2.58 -5.21 12.70
N PRO A 211 3.16 -6.00 13.62
CA PRO A 211 3.62 -7.35 13.30
C PRO A 211 2.46 -8.32 13.06
N ILE A 212 1.26 -7.99 13.53
CA ILE A 212 0.04 -8.75 13.26
C ILE A 212 -0.83 -7.92 12.32
N MET A 213 -1.25 -8.55 11.23
CA MET A 213 -2.27 -8.02 10.32
C MET A 213 -3.49 -8.94 10.38
N SER A 214 -4.67 -8.36 10.37
CA SER A 214 -5.91 -9.12 10.19
C SER A 214 -6.62 -8.69 8.92
N VAL A 215 -7.25 -9.65 8.26
CA VAL A 215 -7.93 -9.42 6.99
C VAL A 215 -9.34 -10.00 7.08
N GLY A 216 -10.31 -9.17 6.71
CA GLY A 216 -11.70 -9.56 6.60
C GLY A 216 -12.30 -9.16 5.25
N LEU A 217 -13.54 -9.60 5.01
CA LEU A 217 -14.43 -8.88 4.11
C LEU A 217 -14.91 -7.62 4.81
N ASN A 218 -15.29 -6.60 4.03
CA ASN A 218 -15.67 -5.30 4.55
C ASN A 218 -17.20 -5.13 4.72
N PRO A 219 -17.89 -5.65 5.76
CA PRO A 219 -19.30 -5.35 5.95
C PRO A 219 -19.52 -3.95 6.58
N ASN A 220 -18.65 -2.96 6.32
CA ASN A 220 -18.67 -1.67 7.02
C ASN A 220 -19.74 -0.69 6.53
N LEU A 221 -20.76 -1.16 5.80
CA LEU A 221 -21.92 -0.34 5.39
C LEU A 221 -23.18 -0.71 6.17
N ARG A 222 -23.12 -0.56 7.49
CA ARG A 222 -24.29 -0.76 8.36
C ARG A 222 -25.45 0.16 8.00
N ALA A 223 -25.16 1.32 7.40
CA ALA A 223 -26.16 2.28 6.94
C ALA A 223 -27.21 1.69 5.98
N VAL A 224 -26.90 0.59 5.29
CA VAL A 224 -27.89 -0.12 4.45
C VAL A 224 -29.04 -0.71 5.27
N LYS A 225 -28.82 -1.00 6.55
CA LYS A 225 -29.82 -1.57 7.47
C LYS A 225 -30.24 -0.61 8.58
N ASP A 226 -29.49 0.47 8.76
CA ASP A 226 -29.61 1.38 9.90
C ASP A 226 -29.34 2.81 9.42
N PRO A 227 -30.38 3.57 9.02
CA PRO A 227 -30.21 4.85 8.35
C PRO A 227 -29.61 5.93 9.26
N LYS A 228 -29.54 5.71 10.58
CA LYS A 228 -28.89 6.62 11.55
C LYS A 228 -27.36 6.61 11.44
N ARG A 229 -26.80 5.63 10.73
CA ARG A 229 -25.36 5.51 10.54
C ARG A 229 -24.82 6.67 9.71
N ILE A 230 -23.72 7.20 10.19
CA ILE A 230 -23.02 8.31 9.56
C ILE A 230 -21.53 8.02 9.51
N TYR A 231 -20.87 8.50 8.46
CA TYR A 231 -19.48 8.20 8.19
C TYR A 231 -18.66 9.46 7.97
N PRO A 232 -17.36 9.41 8.26
CA PRO A 232 -16.49 10.54 7.97
C PRO A 232 -16.38 10.74 6.45
N TYR A 233 -16.43 11.99 6.04
CA TYR A 233 -16.04 12.46 4.74
C TYR A 233 -14.70 13.18 4.87
N PHE A 234 -13.87 13.12 3.85
CA PHE A 234 -12.50 13.64 3.90
C PHE A 234 -12.27 14.42 2.62
N ASP A 235 -12.09 15.74 2.77
CA ASP A 235 -11.67 16.60 1.67
C ASP A 235 -10.14 16.77 1.63
N ASP A 236 -9.45 16.33 2.69
CA ASP A 236 -8.01 16.42 2.83
C ASP A 236 -7.35 15.05 3.06
N ILE A 237 -6.19 14.85 2.43
CA ILE A 237 -5.43 13.60 2.51
C ILE A 237 -4.87 13.35 3.91
N GLN A 238 -4.52 14.40 4.66
CA GLN A 238 -4.02 14.28 6.02
C GLN A 238 -5.12 13.78 6.96
N GLN A 239 -6.36 14.30 6.86
CA GLN A 239 -7.51 13.78 7.60
C GLN A 239 -7.74 12.28 7.29
N TYR A 240 -7.72 11.90 6.01
CA TYR A 240 -7.88 10.52 5.56
C TYR A 240 -6.79 9.61 6.13
N ALA A 241 -5.51 9.98 5.96
CA ALA A 241 -4.37 9.22 6.45
C ALA A 241 -4.41 9.07 7.99
N LYS A 242 -4.77 10.15 8.70
CA LYS A 242 -4.88 10.16 10.17
C LYS A 242 -5.97 9.23 10.66
N HIS A 243 -7.15 9.28 10.05
CA HIS A 243 -8.28 8.43 10.41
C HIS A 243 -7.95 6.95 10.32
N PHE A 244 -7.26 6.54 9.25
CA PHE A 244 -6.88 5.15 9.06
C PHE A 244 -5.62 4.77 9.87
N ARG A 245 -4.74 5.70 10.25
CA ARG A 245 -3.64 5.40 11.18
C ARG A 245 -4.12 5.15 12.60
N TYR A 246 -5.00 6.00 13.12
CA TYR A 246 -5.45 6.02 14.52
C TYR A 246 -6.90 5.57 14.65
N ARG A 247 -7.21 4.43 14.04
CA ARG A 247 -8.58 3.90 14.01
C ARG A 247 -9.07 3.59 15.43
N THR A 248 -10.31 4.00 15.72
CA THR A 248 -10.98 3.79 17.01
C THR A 248 -11.67 2.44 17.10
N THR A 249 -12.02 2.01 18.33
CA THR A 249 -12.78 0.78 18.61
C THR A 249 -14.31 0.94 18.47
N TYR A 250 -14.76 2.11 18.03
CA TYR A 250 -16.16 2.45 17.82
C TYR A 250 -16.36 3.18 16.50
N LYS A 251 -17.62 3.19 16.04
CA LYS A 251 -18.12 4.00 14.93
C LYS A 251 -19.18 4.97 15.43
N TYR A 252 -19.61 5.88 14.58
CA TYR A 252 -20.62 6.87 14.92
C TYR A 252 -21.98 6.56 14.29
N SER A 253 -23.01 6.96 15.01
CA SER A 253 -24.37 7.14 14.50
C SER A 253 -24.83 8.52 14.90
N ILE A 254 -25.80 9.08 14.19
CA ILE A 254 -26.51 10.28 14.61
C ILE A 254 -27.25 9.95 15.90
N ASP A 255 -27.26 10.88 16.86
CA ASP A 255 -28.06 10.75 18.09
C ASP A 255 -29.53 10.48 17.75
N ASP A 256 -30.17 9.61 18.54
CA ASP A 256 -31.53 9.15 18.24
C ASP A 256 -32.56 10.29 18.26
N VAL A 257 -32.47 11.20 19.23
CA VAL A 257 -33.41 12.32 19.35
C VAL A 257 -33.21 13.28 18.19
N CYS A 258 -31.95 13.63 17.90
CA CYS A 258 -31.62 14.50 16.78
C CYS A 258 -32.10 13.90 15.45
N TYR A 259 -31.88 12.61 15.22
CA TYR A 259 -32.34 11.95 14.00
C TYR A 259 -33.87 11.98 13.85
N ASP A 260 -34.60 11.67 14.92
CA ASP A 260 -36.06 11.61 14.90
C ASP A 260 -36.68 13.02 14.74
N GLU A 261 -36.07 14.07 15.30
CA GLU A 261 -36.48 15.48 15.13
C GLU A 261 -36.30 15.98 13.69
N HIS A 262 -35.30 15.47 12.98
CA HIS A 262 -34.99 15.82 11.59
C HIS A 262 -35.62 14.88 10.57
N TYR A 263 -36.40 13.88 11.02
CA TYR A 263 -36.98 12.88 10.14
C TYR A 263 -38.08 13.46 9.25
N GLU A 264 -37.95 13.28 7.95
CA GLU A 264 -38.94 13.68 6.96
C GLU A 264 -39.50 12.47 6.19
N ASP A 265 -40.81 12.49 5.90
CA ASP A 265 -41.49 11.50 5.06
C ASP A 265 -42.45 12.17 4.06
N PRO A 266 -42.15 12.19 2.74
CA PRO A 266 -40.87 11.80 2.12
C PRO A 266 -39.72 12.74 2.54
N PRO A 267 -38.45 12.26 2.58
CA PRO A 267 -37.91 11.14 1.79
C PRO A 267 -37.64 9.83 2.55
N GLY A 268 -38.08 9.71 3.80
CA GLY A 268 -37.94 8.49 4.62
C GLY A 268 -36.62 8.39 5.38
N TYR A 269 -36.00 9.52 5.68
CA TYR A 269 -34.76 9.65 6.45
C TYR A 269 -34.62 11.06 7.01
N ALA A 270 -33.66 11.27 7.92
CA ALA A 270 -33.41 12.58 8.51
C ALA A 270 -32.77 13.56 7.52
N VAL A 271 -33.25 14.79 7.45
CA VAL A 271 -32.74 15.86 6.58
C VAL A 271 -32.10 16.94 7.44
N PHE A 272 -30.84 17.24 7.14
CA PHE A 272 -30.04 18.24 7.84
C PHE A 272 -29.52 19.26 6.84
N GLU A 273 -29.28 20.48 7.30
CA GLU A 273 -28.63 21.51 6.50
C GLU A 273 -27.12 21.22 6.38
N MET A 274 -26.50 21.65 5.28
CA MET A 274 -25.05 21.59 5.15
C MET A 274 -24.39 22.38 6.28
N ASP A 275 -23.29 21.85 6.82
CA ASP A 275 -22.52 22.44 7.92
C ASP A 275 -23.31 22.55 9.24
N GLU A 276 -24.47 21.91 9.34
CA GLU A 276 -25.20 21.78 10.58
C GLU A 276 -24.41 20.93 11.59
N PHE A 277 -24.33 21.40 12.83
CA PHE A 277 -23.77 20.60 13.91
C PHE A 277 -24.70 19.42 14.21
N ILE A 278 -24.15 18.20 14.17
CA ILE A 278 -24.91 16.99 14.45
C ILE A 278 -24.32 16.23 15.65
N PRO A 279 -25.09 16.01 16.72
CA PRO A 279 -24.64 15.20 17.84
C PRO A 279 -24.47 13.74 17.40
N LEU A 280 -23.27 13.20 17.65
CA LEU A 280 -22.94 11.82 17.33
C LEU A 280 -22.84 10.95 18.58
N GLN A 281 -23.39 9.74 18.49
CA GLN A 281 -23.25 8.69 19.50
C GLN A 281 -22.20 7.65 19.08
N LYS A 282 -21.37 7.23 20.05
CA LYS A 282 -20.33 6.22 19.85
C LYS A 282 -20.92 4.82 19.99
N GLU A 283 -20.68 4.00 18.98
CA GLU A 283 -21.09 2.61 18.97
C GLU A 283 -19.90 1.68 18.81
N ASN A 284 -19.63 0.92 19.86
CA ASN A 284 -18.53 -0.04 19.86
C ASN A 284 -18.73 -1.13 18.80
N VAL A 285 -17.66 -1.46 18.08
CA VAL A 285 -17.69 -2.53 17.09
C VAL A 285 -17.22 -3.82 17.74
N SER A 286 -18.08 -4.84 17.74
CA SER A 286 -17.79 -6.12 18.41
C SER A 286 -16.52 -6.81 17.91
N MET A 287 -16.17 -6.65 16.62
CA MET A 287 -14.91 -7.18 16.08
C MET A 287 -13.68 -6.53 16.73
N TYR A 288 -13.73 -5.22 16.97
CA TYR A 288 -12.62 -4.48 17.57
C TYR A 288 -12.36 -4.92 19.01
N LYS A 289 -13.43 -5.22 19.75
CA LYS A 289 -13.34 -5.84 21.08
C LYS A 289 -12.70 -7.23 21.06
N GLU A 290 -12.86 -7.98 19.97
CA GLU A 290 -12.25 -9.30 19.85
C GLU A 290 -10.73 -9.20 19.65
N TYR A 291 -10.24 -8.21 18.89
CA TYR A 291 -8.80 -7.96 18.79
C TYR A 291 -8.18 -7.67 20.16
N ASP A 292 -8.83 -6.81 20.97
CA ASP A 292 -8.39 -6.54 22.34
C ASP A 292 -8.36 -7.81 23.19
N LYS A 293 -9.34 -8.70 23.00
CA LYS A 293 -9.40 -9.98 23.72
C LYS A 293 -8.26 -10.90 23.28
N ILE A 294 -8.00 -11.04 21.98
CA ILE A 294 -6.87 -11.82 21.44
C ILE A 294 -5.55 -11.32 22.04
N LEU A 295 -5.30 -10.01 22.01
CA LEU A 295 -4.05 -9.42 22.51
C LEU A 295 -3.88 -9.61 24.02
N LYS A 296 -4.96 -9.45 24.81
CA LYS A 296 -4.93 -9.68 26.26
C LYS A 296 -4.66 -11.13 26.62
N THR A 297 -5.36 -12.06 25.96
CA THR A 297 -5.16 -13.50 26.19
C THR A 297 -3.75 -13.93 25.77
N PHE A 298 -3.25 -13.40 24.64
CA PHE A 298 -1.87 -13.60 24.21
C PHE A 298 -0.86 -13.10 25.24
N ALA A 299 -0.95 -11.83 25.66
CA ALA A 299 -0.04 -11.26 26.65
C ALA A 299 -0.01 -12.07 27.95
N GLN A 300 -1.18 -12.50 28.44
CA GLN A 300 -1.30 -13.39 29.59
C GLN A 300 -0.63 -14.76 29.35
N GLY A 301 -0.86 -15.34 28.16
CA GLY A 301 -0.31 -16.64 27.77
C GLY A 301 1.22 -16.67 27.72
N VAL A 302 1.86 -15.57 27.33
CA VAL A 302 3.34 -15.45 27.27
C VAL A 302 3.95 -14.74 28.48
N GLY A 303 3.15 -14.43 29.51
CA GLY A 303 3.63 -13.84 30.77
C GLY A 303 3.96 -12.35 30.71
N ILE A 304 3.45 -11.61 29.73
CA ILE A 304 3.55 -10.15 29.66
C ILE A 304 2.45 -9.54 30.52
N THR A 305 2.81 -8.97 31.68
CA THR A 305 1.86 -8.50 32.71
C THR A 305 1.59 -7.00 32.71
N ASP A 306 2.49 -6.20 32.13
CA ASP A 306 2.39 -4.76 32.01
C ASP A 306 2.60 -4.40 30.53
N SER A 307 1.50 -4.38 29.77
CA SER A 307 1.53 -4.05 28.34
C SER A 307 0.45 -3.06 27.92
N ASN A 308 0.75 -2.35 26.85
CA ASN A 308 -0.16 -1.45 26.16
C ASN A 308 -0.62 -2.05 24.82
N LEU A 309 -0.64 -3.39 24.69
CA LEU A 309 -1.01 -4.03 23.44
C LEU A 309 -2.41 -3.59 23.00
N ALA A 310 -2.53 -3.08 21.76
CA ALA A 310 -3.76 -2.47 21.29
C ALA A 310 -4.03 -2.72 19.80
N LEU A 311 -5.32 -2.72 19.43
CA LEU A 311 -5.74 -2.52 18.04
C LEU A 311 -5.15 -1.22 17.50
N ALA A 312 -4.87 -1.19 16.20
CA ALA A 312 -4.26 -0.08 15.47
C ALA A 312 -2.79 0.21 15.86
N GLU A 313 -2.27 -0.40 16.93
CA GLU A 313 -0.84 -0.40 17.23
C GLU A 313 -0.26 -1.77 16.91
N ASP A 314 -0.61 -2.82 17.65
CA ASP A 314 -0.01 -4.16 17.53
C ASP A 314 -0.71 -5.06 16.52
N VAL A 315 -1.98 -4.77 16.27
CA VAL A 315 -2.79 -5.40 15.22
C VAL A 315 -3.24 -4.32 14.26
N SER A 316 -2.82 -4.42 13.00
CA SER A 316 -3.46 -3.71 11.90
C SER A 316 -4.62 -4.54 11.36
N TYR A 317 -5.61 -3.91 10.75
CA TYR A 317 -6.66 -4.62 10.04
C TYR A 317 -6.92 -4.02 8.67
N TYR A 318 -7.21 -4.88 7.71
CA TYR A 318 -7.57 -4.47 6.37
C TYR A 318 -8.70 -5.29 5.80
N ASN A 319 -9.26 -4.77 4.71
CA ASN A 319 -10.23 -5.49 3.93
C ASN A 319 -9.60 -5.93 2.63
N PHE A 320 -9.99 -7.10 2.15
CA PHE A 320 -9.50 -7.63 0.88
C PHE A 320 -9.85 -6.72 -0.32
N VAL A 321 -11.00 -6.03 -0.24
CA VAL A 321 -11.39 -4.97 -1.17
C VAL A 321 -11.53 -3.64 -0.42
N ALA A 322 -10.92 -2.59 -0.94
CA ALA A 322 -10.91 -1.26 -0.34
C ALA A 322 -12.30 -0.60 -0.35
N CYS A 323 -13.10 -0.86 -1.38
CA CYS A 323 -14.47 -0.35 -1.45
C CYS A 323 -15.32 -0.85 -0.27
N HIS A 324 -16.17 0.03 0.24
CA HIS A 324 -17.19 -0.33 1.20
C HIS A 324 -18.23 -1.28 0.58
N SER A 325 -18.37 -2.50 1.12
CA SER A 325 -19.18 -3.58 0.53
C SER A 325 -20.27 -4.10 1.48
N PRO A 326 -21.54 -3.68 1.38
CA PRO A 326 -22.56 -4.07 2.36
C PRO A 326 -22.97 -5.55 2.21
N ARG A 327 -22.92 -6.05 0.97
CA ARG A 327 -23.29 -7.41 0.56
C ARG A 327 -22.44 -7.83 -0.62
N TRP A 328 -22.32 -9.13 -0.80
CA TRP A 328 -21.65 -9.77 -1.94
C TRP A 328 -22.62 -10.74 -2.62
N ASP A 329 -23.79 -10.22 -3.02
CA ASP A 329 -24.89 -10.96 -3.65
C ASP A 329 -25.04 -10.59 -5.14
N MET A 330 -23.93 -10.24 -5.78
CA MET A 330 -23.86 -9.93 -7.22
C MET A 330 -23.64 -11.18 -8.07
N ASP A 331 -23.77 -11.02 -9.39
CA ASP A 331 -23.37 -12.06 -10.33
C ASP A 331 -21.84 -12.24 -10.33
N THR A 332 -21.40 -13.45 -10.72
CA THR A 332 -19.98 -13.83 -10.72
C THR A 332 -19.11 -12.92 -11.58
N GLU A 333 -19.62 -12.38 -12.70
CA GLU A 333 -18.85 -11.50 -13.57
C GLU A 333 -18.55 -10.16 -12.86
N THR A 334 -19.54 -9.60 -12.17
CA THR A 334 -19.38 -8.39 -11.36
C THR A 334 -18.41 -8.61 -10.21
N GLU A 335 -18.53 -9.73 -9.50
CA GLU A 335 -17.64 -10.09 -8.40
C GLU A 335 -16.18 -10.21 -8.86
N VAL A 336 -15.93 -11.00 -9.92
CA VAL A 336 -14.60 -11.17 -10.51
C VAL A 336 -14.03 -9.83 -10.97
N GLY A 337 -14.84 -8.99 -11.61
CA GLY A 337 -14.36 -7.68 -12.09
C GLY A 337 -14.01 -6.70 -10.96
N ILE A 338 -14.72 -6.74 -9.83
CA ILE A 338 -14.37 -5.93 -8.65
C ILE A 338 -13.06 -6.41 -8.02
N THR A 339 -12.92 -7.72 -7.85
CA THR A 339 -11.71 -8.31 -7.30
C THR A 339 -10.50 -8.07 -8.22
N ASP A 340 -10.64 -8.29 -9.52
CA ASP A 340 -9.59 -8.01 -10.50
C ASP A 340 -9.15 -6.54 -10.46
N GLU A 341 -10.08 -5.60 -10.39
CA GLU A 341 -9.74 -4.18 -10.31
C GLU A 341 -9.02 -3.82 -9.01
N CYS A 342 -9.63 -4.14 -7.86
CA CYS A 342 -9.13 -3.67 -6.57
C CYS A 342 -7.88 -4.42 -6.10
N PHE A 343 -7.84 -5.73 -6.34
CA PHE A 343 -6.79 -6.61 -5.86
C PHE A 343 -5.67 -6.78 -6.89
N LYS A 344 -5.99 -7.05 -8.17
CA LYS A 344 -4.96 -7.38 -9.18
C LYS A 344 -4.40 -6.14 -9.87
N LYS A 345 -5.25 -5.29 -10.45
CA LYS A 345 -4.81 -4.11 -11.22
C LYS A 345 -4.28 -2.98 -10.34
N ARG A 346 -5.04 -2.59 -9.31
CA ARG A 346 -4.62 -1.52 -8.38
C ARG A 346 -3.70 -2.03 -7.27
N GLY A 347 -3.76 -3.32 -6.97
CA GLY A 347 -2.87 -3.93 -5.99
C GLY A 347 -3.07 -3.42 -4.57
N PHE A 348 -4.17 -2.75 -4.21
CA PHE A 348 -4.23 -2.02 -2.92
C PHE A 348 -3.98 -2.93 -1.71
N PHE A 349 -4.49 -4.16 -1.73
CA PHE A 349 -4.19 -5.15 -0.70
C PHE A 349 -2.74 -5.62 -0.75
N LEU A 350 -2.28 -6.09 -1.91
CA LEU A 350 -0.92 -6.61 -2.07
C LEU A 350 0.13 -5.58 -1.66
N ARG A 351 -0.01 -4.35 -2.17
CA ARG A 351 0.85 -3.22 -1.88
C ARG A 351 0.95 -2.95 -0.39
N GLN A 352 -0.19 -2.93 0.32
CA GLN A 352 -0.20 -2.69 1.76
C GLN A 352 0.30 -3.89 2.56
N LEU A 353 0.06 -5.12 2.10
CA LEU A 353 0.61 -6.34 2.72
C LEU A 353 2.14 -6.35 2.62
N GLU A 354 2.70 -6.09 1.44
CA GLU A 354 4.14 -5.99 1.20
C GLU A 354 4.77 -4.87 2.03
N GLN A 355 4.20 -3.66 1.97
CA GLN A 355 4.69 -2.52 2.74
C GLN A 355 4.64 -2.77 4.25
N SER A 356 3.61 -3.48 4.71
CA SER A 356 3.49 -3.79 6.13
C SER A 356 4.40 -4.92 6.57
N SER A 357 4.71 -5.87 5.69
CA SER A 357 5.53 -7.05 5.98
C SER A 357 5.20 -7.70 7.34
N PRO A 358 3.92 -8.01 7.62
CA PRO A 358 3.52 -8.54 8.91
C PRO A 358 4.17 -9.90 9.16
N LYS A 359 4.44 -10.21 10.43
CA LYS A 359 4.94 -11.53 10.85
C LYS A 359 3.81 -12.55 10.96
N VAL A 360 2.59 -12.10 11.25
CA VAL A 360 1.39 -12.94 11.32
C VAL A 360 0.24 -12.27 10.58
N VAL A 361 -0.48 -13.05 9.76
CA VAL A 361 -1.71 -12.65 9.08
C VAL A 361 -2.88 -13.51 9.58
N ILE A 362 -3.94 -12.89 10.08
CA ILE A 362 -5.15 -13.56 10.55
C ILE A 362 -6.30 -13.30 9.58
N LEU A 363 -6.80 -14.35 8.93
CA LEU A 363 -7.88 -14.30 7.96
C LEU A 363 -9.19 -14.72 8.60
N PHE A 364 -10.19 -13.84 8.58
CA PHE A 364 -11.49 -14.08 9.17
C PHE A 364 -12.57 -14.35 8.12
N GLY A 365 -13.02 -15.61 8.05
CA GLY A 365 -14.13 -16.07 7.22
C GLY A 365 -13.72 -16.80 5.94
N GLU A 366 -14.56 -17.74 5.54
CA GLU A 366 -14.39 -18.60 4.34
C GLU A 366 -14.14 -17.80 3.05
N PRO A 367 -14.93 -16.77 2.66
CA PRO A 367 -14.70 -16.09 1.38
C PRO A 367 -13.31 -15.43 1.27
N ILE A 368 -12.79 -14.92 2.39
CA ILE A 368 -11.42 -14.36 2.43
C ILE A 368 -10.38 -15.46 2.31
N MET A 369 -10.58 -16.59 2.97
CA MET A 369 -9.70 -17.74 2.83
C MET A 369 -9.59 -18.17 1.37
N GLU A 370 -10.73 -18.35 0.69
CA GLU A 370 -10.75 -18.76 -0.71
C GLU A 370 -10.00 -17.77 -1.61
N SER A 371 -10.32 -16.48 -1.49
CA SER A 371 -9.68 -15.43 -2.27
C SER A 371 -8.18 -15.30 -1.95
N PHE A 372 -7.78 -15.45 -0.68
CA PHE A 372 -6.38 -15.39 -0.29
C PHE A 372 -5.59 -16.57 -0.85
N VAL A 373 -6.11 -17.80 -0.73
CA VAL A 373 -5.46 -19.00 -1.28
C VAL A 373 -5.40 -18.96 -2.80
N GLU A 374 -6.43 -18.46 -3.49
CA GLU A 374 -6.40 -18.33 -4.95
C GLU A 374 -5.24 -17.42 -5.42
N ASN A 375 -4.94 -16.35 -4.67
CA ASN A 375 -3.95 -15.36 -5.06
C ASN A 375 -2.54 -15.60 -4.47
N PHE A 376 -2.42 -16.36 -3.39
CA PHE A 376 -1.16 -16.59 -2.68
C PHE A 376 -0.82 -18.06 -2.45
N GLY A 377 -1.62 -19.00 -2.96
CA GLY A 377 -1.46 -20.44 -2.73
C GLY A 377 -0.07 -20.97 -3.10
N ASP A 378 0.56 -20.40 -4.14
CA ASP A 378 1.91 -20.72 -4.59
C ASP A 378 3.02 -20.18 -3.69
N LYS A 379 2.68 -19.29 -2.74
CA LYS A 379 3.61 -18.69 -1.77
C LYS A 379 3.70 -19.44 -0.45
N PHE A 380 2.82 -20.43 -0.22
CA PHE A 380 2.86 -21.23 1.00
C PHE A 380 4.00 -22.24 0.98
N GLU A 381 4.65 -22.41 2.12
CA GLU A 381 5.59 -23.52 2.34
C GLU A 381 4.78 -24.81 2.53
N GLY A 382 4.77 -25.67 1.52
CA GLY A 382 4.05 -26.94 1.55
C GLY A 382 2.61 -26.85 1.02
N GLU A 383 1.71 -27.66 1.56
CA GLU A 383 0.31 -27.70 1.09
C GLU A 383 -0.49 -26.52 1.68
N ALA A 384 -0.88 -25.58 0.82
CA ALA A 384 -1.81 -24.53 1.16
C ALA A 384 -3.17 -25.10 1.61
N PRO A 385 -3.93 -24.40 2.48
CA PRO A 385 -5.29 -24.83 2.81
C PRO A 385 -6.14 -24.85 1.56
N LYS A 386 -7.03 -25.83 1.44
CA LYS A 386 -7.95 -25.89 0.30
C LYS A 386 -9.16 -25.01 0.57
N PRO A 387 -9.69 -24.31 -0.45
CA PRO A 387 -10.98 -23.60 -0.34
C PRO A 387 -12.10 -24.46 0.28
N SER A 388 -12.10 -25.77 -0.01
CA SER A 388 -13.06 -26.73 0.53
C SER A 388 -12.82 -27.20 1.97
N ASP A 389 -11.74 -26.76 2.62
CA ASP A 389 -11.42 -27.19 3.98
C ASP A 389 -12.35 -26.54 5.01
N THR A 390 -12.83 -27.32 5.97
CA THR A 390 -13.70 -26.81 7.04
C THR A 390 -12.92 -25.96 8.04
N TYR A 391 -13.63 -25.08 8.77
CA TYR A 391 -13.02 -24.33 9.89
C TYR A 391 -12.30 -25.23 10.89
N GLY A 392 -12.85 -26.40 11.21
CA GLY A 392 -12.21 -27.34 12.14
C GLY A 392 -10.85 -27.80 11.62
N LYS A 393 -10.78 -28.20 10.35
CA LYS A 393 -9.53 -28.68 9.73
C LYS A 393 -8.48 -27.56 9.62
N THR A 394 -8.88 -26.37 9.20
CA THR A 394 -7.95 -25.24 9.06
C THR A 394 -7.43 -24.78 10.42
N LEU A 395 -8.29 -24.69 11.43
CA LEU A 395 -7.92 -24.33 12.81
C LEU A 395 -7.08 -25.40 13.53
N GLU A 396 -7.29 -26.69 13.25
CA GLU A 396 -6.47 -27.77 13.80
C GLU A 396 -5.05 -27.76 13.25
N ASN A 397 -4.89 -27.42 11.98
CA ASN A 397 -3.58 -27.33 11.34
C ASN A 397 -2.86 -26.03 11.71
N ASN A 398 -3.47 -24.87 11.40
CA ASN A 398 -3.04 -23.47 11.60
C ASN A 398 -1.53 -23.16 11.71
N ASN A 399 -0.70 -23.96 11.07
CA ASN A 399 0.75 -23.89 11.03
C ASN A 399 1.22 -23.46 9.63
N TYR A 400 0.38 -22.73 8.90
CA TYR A 400 0.65 -22.35 7.52
C TYR A 400 1.71 -21.25 7.46
N LEU A 401 2.79 -21.52 6.75
CA LEU A 401 3.87 -20.56 6.49
C LEU A 401 3.77 -20.09 5.06
N MET A 402 4.01 -18.81 4.86
CA MET A 402 4.03 -18.17 3.55
C MET A 402 5.27 -17.29 3.43
N ASN A 403 5.89 -17.28 2.25
CA ASN A 403 6.99 -16.38 1.92
C ASN A 403 6.55 -15.40 0.83
N LEU A 404 6.56 -14.11 1.16
CA LEU A 404 6.26 -13.03 0.21
C LEU A 404 7.46 -12.09 0.15
N ASN A 405 8.14 -12.05 -1.00
CA ASN A 405 9.34 -11.22 -1.22
C ASN A 405 10.36 -11.39 -0.08
N GLU A 406 10.76 -12.64 0.19
CA GLU A 406 11.72 -13.03 1.25
C GLU A 406 11.24 -12.80 2.69
N ASN A 407 10.02 -12.29 2.88
CA ASN A 407 9.41 -12.16 4.21
C ASN A 407 8.61 -13.41 4.57
N ARG A 408 9.09 -14.16 5.56
CA ARG A 408 8.33 -15.22 6.22
C ARG A 408 7.19 -14.64 7.02
N MET A 409 5.99 -15.17 6.81
CA MET A 409 4.82 -14.88 7.64
C MET A 409 4.02 -16.13 7.97
N ARG A 410 3.44 -16.13 9.17
CA ARG A 410 2.48 -17.13 9.61
C ARG A 410 1.08 -16.72 9.19
N VAL A 411 0.32 -17.61 8.55
CA VAL A 411 -1.07 -17.35 8.15
C VAL A 411 -2.02 -18.20 8.99
N ILE A 412 -2.96 -17.54 9.66
CA ILE A 412 -3.97 -18.13 10.54
C ILE A 412 -5.33 -17.99 9.88
N PHE A 413 -6.04 -19.10 9.73
CA PHE A 413 -7.42 -19.11 9.23
C PHE A 413 -8.38 -19.29 10.42
N SER A 414 -9.42 -18.45 10.48
CA SER A 414 -10.39 -18.47 11.57
C SER A 414 -11.82 -18.18 11.09
N PRO A 415 -12.84 -18.79 11.71
CA PRO A 415 -14.20 -18.28 11.62
C PRO A 415 -14.26 -16.82 12.05
N HIS A 416 -15.15 -16.05 11.44
CA HIS A 416 -15.37 -14.67 11.84
C HIS A 416 -16.02 -14.59 13.25
N PRO A 417 -15.46 -13.85 14.23
CA PRO A 417 -15.97 -13.83 15.61
C PRO A 417 -17.43 -13.38 15.75
N THR A 418 -17.83 -12.38 14.94
CA THR A 418 -19.20 -11.87 14.91
C THR A 418 -20.07 -12.55 13.85
N GLY A 419 -19.58 -12.72 12.61
CA GLY A 419 -20.33 -13.29 11.48
C GLY A 419 -20.54 -14.80 11.56
N ALA A 420 -19.66 -15.53 12.25
CA ALA A 420 -19.69 -16.99 12.41
C ALA A 420 -19.50 -17.39 13.88
N ARG A 421 -20.16 -16.66 14.80
CA ARG A 421 -19.96 -16.77 16.26
C ARG A 421 -20.09 -18.19 16.80
N TYR A 422 -21.02 -18.98 16.27
CA TYR A 422 -21.20 -20.37 16.65
C TYR A 422 -19.91 -21.17 16.41
N TRP A 423 -19.37 -21.14 15.19
CA TRP A 423 -18.14 -21.84 14.81
C TRP A 423 -16.91 -21.30 15.53
N TYR A 424 -16.82 -19.98 15.70
CA TYR A 424 -15.74 -19.34 16.46
C TYR A 424 -15.66 -19.89 17.90
N SER A 425 -16.81 -20.07 18.54
CA SER A 425 -16.89 -20.60 19.91
C SER A 425 -16.75 -22.13 19.96
N TYR A 426 -17.37 -22.84 19.02
CA TYR A 426 -17.37 -24.31 18.95
C TYR A 426 -15.96 -24.88 18.78
N TYR A 427 -15.13 -24.26 17.94
CA TYR A 427 -13.77 -24.69 17.68
C TYR A 427 -12.71 -24.04 18.58
N ASP A 428 -13.13 -23.26 19.58
CA ASP A 428 -12.23 -22.51 20.47
C ASP A 428 -11.20 -21.66 19.70
N ALA A 429 -11.67 -20.96 18.67
CA ALA A 429 -10.81 -20.28 17.70
C ALA A 429 -9.93 -19.20 18.36
N LEU A 430 -10.41 -18.54 19.42
CA LEU A 430 -9.61 -17.58 20.19
C LEU A 430 -8.33 -18.21 20.73
N ASN A 431 -8.44 -19.32 21.45
CA ASN A 431 -7.27 -19.95 22.06
C ASN A 431 -6.34 -20.49 20.99
N LYS A 432 -6.86 -21.06 19.90
CA LYS A 432 -6.03 -21.51 18.77
C LYS A 432 -5.27 -20.39 18.08
N ILE A 433 -5.88 -19.21 17.92
CA ILE A 433 -5.16 -18.02 17.42
C ILE A 433 -4.04 -17.65 18.40
N VAL A 434 -4.34 -17.61 19.70
CA VAL A 434 -3.38 -17.25 20.75
C VAL A 434 -2.23 -18.25 20.85
N ASP A 435 -2.49 -19.55 20.68
CA ASP A 435 -1.47 -20.59 20.69
C ASP A 435 -0.44 -20.34 19.58
N VAL A 436 -0.90 -20.01 18.37
CA VAL A 436 -0.01 -19.69 17.24
C VAL A 436 0.77 -18.39 17.48
N LEU A 437 0.13 -17.35 18.03
CA LEU A 437 0.85 -16.11 18.39
C LEU A 437 1.91 -16.36 19.46
N SER A 438 1.60 -17.22 20.44
CA SER A 438 2.52 -17.61 21.50
C SER A 438 3.70 -18.42 20.94
N ASP A 439 3.45 -19.31 19.98
CA ASP A 439 4.50 -20.03 19.26
C ASP A 439 5.43 -19.08 18.49
N GLU A 440 4.88 -18.14 17.72
CA GLU A 440 5.67 -17.15 16.99
C GLU A 440 6.48 -16.24 17.95
N TYR A 441 5.94 -15.92 19.13
CA TYR A 441 6.66 -15.20 20.17
C TYR A 441 7.81 -16.03 20.78
N ASN A 442 7.53 -17.28 21.16
CA ASN A 442 8.52 -18.17 21.79
C ASN A 442 9.67 -18.51 20.83
N ASN A 443 9.41 -18.57 19.53
CA ASN A 443 10.42 -18.76 18.49
C ASN A 443 11.13 -17.46 18.08
N GLY A 444 10.75 -16.30 18.63
CA GLY A 444 11.40 -15.01 18.39
C GLY A 444 11.00 -14.30 17.09
N TYR A 445 9.97 -14.79 16.38
CA TYR A 445 9.46 -14.15 15.16
C TYR A 445 8.56 -12.94 15.46
N ILE A 446 7.81 -13.00 16.56
CA ILE A 446 7.22 -11.82 17.20
C ILE A 446 8.06 -11.53 18.44
N ALA A 447 8.33 -10.25 18.71
CA ALA A 447 9.06 -9.84 19.90
C ALA A 447 8.30 -8.72 20.62
N TYR A 448 8.44 -8.67 21.94
CA TYR A 448 7.91 -7.59 22.77
C TYR A 448 9.00 -6.55 23.03
N ASP A 449 8.61 -5.28 23.03
CA ASP A 449 9.46 -4.16 23.42
C ASP A 449 9.04 -3.66 24.80
N GLU A 450 9.86 -3.92 25.80
CA GLU A 450 9.61 -3.54 27.19
C GLU A 450 9.60 -2.02 27.43
N ASN A 451 10.30 -1.23 26.60
CA ASN A 451 10.33 0.21 26.75
C ASN A 451 9.06 0.85 26.18
N LEU A 452 8.63 0.37 25.01
CA LEU A 452 7.43 0.87 24.34
C LEU A 452 6.15 0.23 24.85
N LYS A 453 6.25 -0.91 25.57
CA LYS A 453 5.12 -1.71 26.04
C LYS A 453 4.21 -2.21 24.91
N HIS A 454 4.81 -2.42 23.74
CA HIS A 454 4.17 -2.86 22.50
C HIS A 454 4.99 -3.98 21.85
N LEU A 455 4.44 -4.66 20.86
CA LEU A 455 5.23 -5.57 20.02
C LEU A 455 6.26 -4.78 19.19
N LYS A 456 7.40 -5.40 18.87
CA LYS A 456 8.36 -4.83 17.92
C LYS A 456 7.72 -4.74 16.53
N ARG A 457 8.07 -3.68 15.81
CA ARG A 457 7.55 -3.43 14.48
C ARG A 457 8.15 -4.40 13.46
N SER A 458 7.42 -4.68 12.39
CA SER A 458 7.98 -5.38 11.23
C SER A 458 9.09 -4.57 10.57
N GLU A 459 9.92 -5.25 9.79
CA GLU A 459 11.11 -4.68 9.15
C GLU A 459 10.77 -3.65 8.06
N GLY A 460 11.77 -2.85 7.73
CA GLY A 460 11.71 -1.83 6.69
C GLY A 460 11.29 -0.45 7.19
N ASP A 461 11.70 0.58 6.45
CA ASP A 461 11.37 1.96 6.77
C ASP A 461 9.89 2.28 6.56
N CYS A 462 9.39 3.26 7.32
CA CYS A 462 8.03 3.76 7.21
C CYS A 462 7.99 5.28 7.42
N LYS A 463 7.59 5.99 6.37
CA LYS A 463 7.37 7.44 6.26
C LYS A 463 5.88 7.81 6.32
N PHE A 464 5.00 6.86 6.63
CA PHE A 464 3.55 7.12 6.71
C PHE A 464 3.20 8.29 7.64
N CYS A 465 3.68 8.32 8.88
CA CYS A 465 3.22 9.34 9.84
C CYS A 465 3.78 10.75 9.57
N LYS A 466 4.92 10.83 8.88
CA LYS A 466 5.67 12.06 8.59
C LYS A 466 6.38 11.94 7.24
N ASN A 467 5.93 12.72 6.28
CA ASN A 467 6.43 12.81 4.91
C ASN A 467 6.15 14.22 4.34
N ASP A 468 6.53 14.45 3.08
CA ASP A 468 6.43 15.77 2.43
C ASP A 468 5.00 16.14 1.98
N ILE A 469 4.05 15.20 1.97
CA ILE A 469 2.64 15.44 1.59
C ILE A 469 1.78 15.71 2.82
N PHE A 470 2.00 14.99 3.93
CA PHE A 470 1.21 15.16 5.14
C PHE A 470 1.98 14.82 6.43
N PHE A 471 1.51 15.40 7.53
CA PHE A 471 2.01 15.12 8.88
C PHE A 471 0.86 14.79 9.82
N ILE A 472 0.83 13.55 10.31
CA ILE A 472 -0.23 13.07 11.23
C ILE A 472 0.29 12.79 12.64
N GLY A 473 1.55 13.12 12.92
CA GLY A 473 2.21 12.94 14.21
C GLY A 473 3.57 12.24 14.09
N GLU A 474 4.39 12.36 15.14
CA GLU A 474 5.65 11.64 15.20
C GLU A 474 5.41 10.14 15.44
N CYS A 475 6.18 9.29 14.75
CA CYS A 475 6.11 7.85 14.93
C CYS A 475 6.92 7.44 16.17
N LYS A 476 6.25 6.97 17.21
CA LYS A 476 6.88 6.52 18.47
C LYS A 476 7.74 5.24 18.37
N TYR A 477 7.83 4.64 17.18
CA TYR A 477 8.54 3.38 16.92
C TYR A 477 9.81 3.57 16.08
N ARG A 478 10.26 4.82 15.89
CA ARG A 478 11.50 5.14 15.18
C ARG A 478 12.68 5.20 16.14
#